data_AF-A0A9E2ZY97-F1
#
_entry.id   AF-A0A9E2ZY97-F1
#
_cell.length_a   1.000
_cell.length_b   1.000
_cell.length_c   1.000
_cell.angle_alpha   90.00
_cell.angle_beta   90.00
_cell.angle_gamma   90.00
#
_symmetry.space_group_name_H-M   'P 1'
#
loop_
_entity.id
_entity.type
_entity.pdbx_description
1 polymer ?
#
loop_
_entity_poly.entity_id
_entity_poly.type
_entity_poly.pdbx_seq_one_letter_code
_entity_poly.pdbx_strand_id
1 'polypeptide(L)' 'LKSSVHFRADFEPIAKEVLVVRAPGPALADPTEFHWKKLRKGVRLRPLGPVHA' A
#
# COMPACT_ATOMS: atom_id res chain seq x y z
N LEU A 1 0.29 -13.51 1.10
CA LEU A 1 1.15 -12.61 0.30
C LEU A 1 1.63 -11.47 1.18
N LYS A 2 2.94 -11.33 1.45
CA LYS A 2 3.45 -10.28 2.36
C LYS A 2 3.73 -8.95 1.64
N SER A 3 3.97 -8.97 0.32
CA SER A 3 4.24 -7.78 -0.48
C SER A 3 3.85 -8.02 -1.95
N SER A 4 3.01 -7.14 -2.50
CA SER A 4 2.62 -7.18 -3.92
C SER A 4 3.80 -6.87 -4.85
N VAL A 5 4.73 -6.01 -4.42
CA VAL A 5 5.90 -5.61 -5.21
C VAL A 5 6.88 -6.77 -5.40
N HIS A 6 7.24 -7.48 -4.32
CA HIS A 6 8.14 -8.64 -4.40
C HIS A 6 7.50 -9.79 -5.21
N PHE A 7 6.19 -10.03 -5.00
CA PHE A 7 5.47 -11.02 -5.80
C PHE A 7 5.52 -10.71 -7.30
N ARG A 8 5.25 -9.46 -7.69
CA ARG A 8 5.32 -9.08 -9.10
C ARG A 8 6.74 -9.23 -9.63
N ALA A 9 7.76 -8.76 -8.91
CA ALA A 9 9.15 -8.86 -9.34
C ALA A 9 9.59 -10.31 -9.64
N ASP A 10 9.20 -11.26 -8.79
CA ASP A 10 9.64 -12.65 -8.91
C ASP A 10 8.79 -13.48 -9.90
N PHE A 11 7.49 -13.17 -10.04
CA PHE A 11 6.53 -14.03 -10.74
C PHE A 11 5.96 -13.44 -12.03
N GLU A 12 6.04 -12.11 -12.25
CA GLU A 12 5.55 -11.47 -13.48
C GLU A 12 6.18 -12.05 -14.76
N PRO A 13 7.49 -12.35 -14.84
CA PRO A 13 8.10 -12.89 -16.06
C PRO A 13 7.53 -14.25 -16.52
N ILE A 14 6.91 -15.01 -15.61
CA ILE A 14 6.34 -16.34 -15.88
C ILE A 14 4.80 -16.37 -15.81
N ALA A 15 4.17 -15.23 -15.49
CA ALA A 15 2.72 -15.12 -15.40
C ALA A 15 2.11 -14.67 -16.73
N LYS A 16 0.92 -15.18 -17.07
CA LYS A 16 0.11 -14.62 -18.16
C LYS A 16 -0.31 -13.18 -17.86
N GLU A 17 -0.69 -12.92 -16.61
CA GLU A 17 -1.14 -11.62 -16.12
C GLU A 17 -1.01 -11.57 -14.59
N VAL A 18 -0.74 -10.39 -14.03
CA VAL A 18 -0.72 -10.14 -12.59
C VAL A 18 -1.90 -9.25 -12.21
N LEU A 19 -2.90 -9.83 -11.53
CA LEU A 19 -4.08 -9.09 -11.07
C LEU A 19 -3.85 -8.53 -9.66
N VAL A 20 -3.93 -7.20 -9.53
CA VAL A 20 -3.85 -6.52 -8.23
C VAL A 20 -5.27 -6.32 -7.69
N VAL A 21 -5.54 -6.87 -6.50
CA VAL A 21 -6.86 -6.82 -5.87
C VAL A 21 -6.77 -6.29 -4.44
N ARG A 22 -7.84 -5.61 -3.99
CA ARG A 22 -8.00 -5.25 -2.58
C ARG A 22 -8.48 -6.48 -1.81
N ALA A 23 -7.67 -6.93 -0.85
CA ALA A 23 -8.06 -7.98 0.09
C ALA A 23 -8.46 -7.36 1.44
N PRO A 24 -9.37 -8.00 2.20
CA PRO A 24 -9.63 -7.59 3.58
C PRO A 24 -8.42 -7.89 4.47
N GLY A 25 -8.24 -7.10 5.54
CA GLY A 25 -7.23 -7.35 6.55
C GLY A 25 -6.46 -6.10 6.98
N PRO A 26 -5.49 -6.26 7.90
CA PRO A 26 -4.79 -5.14 8.53
C PRO A 26 -3.70 -4.51 7.66
N ALA A 27 -3.29 -5.16 6.57
CA ALA A 27 -2.22 -4.70 5.68
C ALA A 27 -2.76 -3.85 4.53
N LEU A 28 -3.25 -2.64 4.85
CA LEU A 28 -3.78 -1.70 3.86
C LEU A 28 -2.66 -1.12 2.99
N ALA A 29 -2.92 -1.01 1.69
CA ALA A 29 -1.95 -0.46 0.73
C ALA A 29 -1.93 1.07 0.70
N ASP A 30 -3.07 1.73 0.97
CA ASP A 30 -3.16 3.18 1.03
C ASP A 30 -2.93 3.67 2.49
N PRO A 31 -1.86 4.44 2.75
CA PRO A 31 -1.60 4.95 4.09
C PRO A 31 -2.69 5.91 4.61
N THR A 32 -3.54 6.47 3.74
CA THR A 32 -4.65 7.34 4.14
C THR A 32 -5.80 6.60 4.83
N GLU A 33 -5.89 5.28 4.65
CA GLU A 33 -6.94 4.46 5.26
C GLU A 33 -6.63 4.07 6.72
N PHE A 34 -5.42 4.35 7.20
CA PHE A 34 -5.07 4.10 8.59
C PHE A 34 -5.47 5.26 9.52
N HIS A 35 -6.01 4.90 10.68
CA HIS A 35 -6.25 5.83 11.79
C HIS A 35 -4.97 6.06 12.61
N TRP A 36 -4.04 6.84 12.05
CA TRP A 36 -2.77 7.17 12.70
C TRP A 36 -2.99 7.87 14.05
N LYS A 37 -2.40 7.32 15.12
CA LYS A 37 -2.49 7.88 16.49
C LYS A 37 -1.24 8.64 16.94
N LYS A 38 -0.09 8.36 16.29
CA LYS A 38 1.24 8.87 16.70
C LYS A 38 2.06 9.38 15.51
N LEU A 39 1.43 9.60 14.36
CA LEU A 39 2.11 10.17 13.21
C LEU A 39 2.32 11.67 13.44
N ARG A 40 3.46 12.22 13.01
CA ARG A 40 3.73 13.64 13.18
C ARG A 40 2.79 14.46 12.30
N LYS A 41 2.24 15.54 12.85
CA LYS A 41 1.52 16.56 12.08
C LYS A 41 2.39 17.06 10.92
N GLY A 42 1.80 17.30 9.76
CA GLY A 42 2.55 17.77 8.59
C GLY A 42 3.04 16.66 7.65
N VAL A 43 3.02 15.38 8.07
CA VAL A 43 3.47 14.27 7.20
C VAL A 43 2.46 14.03 6.08
N ARG A 44 2.93 13.98 4.83
CA ARG A 44 2.12 13.60 3.67
C ARG A 44 1.88 12.09 3.67
N LEU A 45 0.61 11.69 3.56
CA LEU A 45 0.21 10.27 3.60
C LEU A 45 0.42 9.56 2.25
N ARG A 46 0.59 10.30 1.17
CA ARG A 46 0.98 9.80 -0.16
C ARG A 46 1.63 10.93 -0.97
N PRO A 47 2.35 10.63 -2.07
CA PRO A 47 2.90 11.67 -2.96
C PRO A 47 1.80 12.64 -3.39
N LEU A 48 2.07 13.95 -3.23
CA LEU A 48 1.12 15.03 -3.52
C LEU A 48 -0.24 14.90 -2.80
N GLY A 49 -0.29 14.10 -1.73
CA GLY A 49 -1.51 13.77 -1.00
C GLY A 49 -1.79 14.66 0.21
N PRO A 50 -2.86 14.32 0.95
CA PRO A 50 -3.22 15.01 2.18
C PRO A 50 -2.12 14.86 3.23
N VAL A 51 -2.12 15.83 4.12
CA VAL A 51 -1.21 15.92 5.24
C VAL A 51 -1.92 15.44 6.51
N HIS A 52 -1.23 14.69 7.34
CA HIS A 52 -1.73 14.33 8.67
C HIS A 52 -1.87 15.58 9.54
N ALA A 53 -3.08 15.78 10.09
CA ALA A 53 -3.49 16.94 10.87
C ALA A 53 -2.85 17.01 12.27
#